data_AF-A0A964VP93-F1
#
_entry.id   AF-A0A964VP93-F1
#
_cell.length_a   1.000
_cell.length_b   1.000
_cell.length_c   1.000
_cell.angle_alpha   90.00
_cell.angle_beta   90.00
_cell.angle_gamma   90.00
#
_symmetry.space_group_name_H-M   'P 1'
#
loop_
_entity.id
_entity.type
_entity.pdbx_description
1 polymer ?
#
loop_
_entity_poly.entity_id
_entity_poly.type
_entity_poly.pdbx_seq_one_letter_code
_entity_poly.pdbx_strand_id
1 'polypeptide(L)'
;MNPISYRPKSLLYSDVIVTVVSTIAIDGLVFHKPVVLFSFEPKDGLSDTIGKFSTNPHFKKFLDSGLIATGHNKLEFIEYLNTYLKDPTADKEKRDQLALRYAYRLDGKSAERVADCLLRVLST
;
A
#
# COMPACT_ATOMS: atom_id res chain seq x y z
N MET A 1 -1.85 -23.26 -15.89
CA MET A 1 -1.06 -22.13 -15.34
C MET A 1 -2.01 -21.27 -14.53
N ASN A 2 -1.92 -21.27 -13.21
CA ASN A 2 -2.94 -20.68 -12.33
C ASN A 2 -2.55 -19.21 -12.00
N PRO A 3 -3.27 -18.18 -12.52
CA PRO A 3 -2.78 -16.79 -12.50
C PRO A 3 -2.76 -16.12 -11.11
N ILE A 4 -3.31 -16.78 -10.08
CA ILE A 4 -3.67 -16.12 -8.81
C ILE A 4 -2.57 -16.25 -7.73
N SER A 5 -1.52 -17.08 -7.92
CA SER A 5 -0.57 -17.41 -6.83
C SER A 5 0.64 -16.48 -6.66
N TYR A 6 0.93 -15.58 -7.60
CA TYR A 6 2.24 -14.89 -7.62
C TYR A 6 2.30 -13.58 -6.82
N ARG A 7 1.24 -12.77 -6.81
CA ARG A 7 1.28 -11.40 -6.24
C ARG A 7 1.47 -11.31 -4.72
N PRO A 8 0.85 -12.17 -3.88
CA PRO A 8 1.12 -12.14 -2.45
C PRO A 8 2.57 -12.50 -2.12
N LYS A 9 3.18 -13.40 -2.90
CA LYS A 9 4.56 -13.87 -2.67
C LYS A 9 5.56 -12.78 -2.99
N SER A 10 5.41 -12.05 -4.10
CA SER A 10 6.33 -10.97 -4.43
C SER A 10 6.36 -9.89 -3.34
N LEU A 11 5.22 -9.54 -2.75
CA LEU A 11 5.15 -8.58 -1.65
C LEU A 11 5.75 -9.15 -0.37
N LEU A 12 5.45 -10.41 -0.03
CA LEU A 12 5.97 -11.08 1.16
C LEU A 12 7.51 -11.21 1.15
N TYR A 13 8.12 -11.43 -0.01
CA TYR A 13 9.57 -11.57 -0.16
C TYR A 13 10.28 -10.26 -0.58
N SER A 14 9.56 -9.14 -0.66
CA SER A 14 10.19 -7.83 -0.87
C SER A 14 10.72 -7.26 0.43
N ASP A 15 11.86 -6.55 0.36
CA ASP A 15 12.41 -5.78 1.48
C ASP A 15 11.71 -4.43 1.64
N VAL A 16 11.45 -3.75 0.51
CA VAL A 16 10.73 -2.47 0.45
C VAL A 16 9.82 -2.45 -0.78
N ILE A 17 8.62 -1.93 -0.62
CA ILE A 17 7.66 -1.75 -1.71
C ILE A 17 7.68 -0.29 -2.16
N VAL A 18 7.98 -0.07 -3.44
CA VAL A 18 7.95 1.25 -4.06
C VAL A 18 6.73 1.36 -4.96
N THR A 19 5.96 2.43 -4.82
CA THR A 19 4.81 2.68 -5.70
C THR A 19 4.51 4.17 -5.84
N VAL A 20 3.57 4.52 -6.73
CA VAL A 20 3.07 5.89 -6.93
C VAL A 20 1.72 6.01 -6.24
N VAL A 21 0.65 6.10 -7.01
CA VAL A 21 -0.73 6.11 -6.55
C VAL A 21 -1.34 4.77 -6.90
N SER A 22 -1.11 3.78 -6.05
CA SER A 22 -1.67 2.44 -6.21
C SER A 22 -2.14 1.89 -4.89
N THR A 23 -3.25 1.14 -4.94
CA THR A 23 -3.77 0.41 -3.78
C THR A 23 -2.83 -0.69 -3.31
N ILE A 24 -1.82 -1.06 -4.10
CA ILE A 24 -0.78 -2.02 -3.69
C ILE A 24 0.01 -1.54 -2.46
N ALA A 25 0.00 -0.22 -2.19
CA ALA A 25 0.53 0.32 -0.95
C ALA A 25 -0.16 -0.32 0.26
N ILE A 26 -1.49 -0.48 0.22
CA ILE A 26 -2.27 -1.11 1.31
C ILE A 26 -1.88 -2.57 1.46
N ASP A 27 -1.74 -3.32 0.36
CA ASP A 27 -1.30 -4.72 0.41
C ASP A 27 0.08 -4.83 1.08
N GLY A 28 1.01 -3.92 0.76
CA GLY A 28 2.32 -3.84 1.40
C GLY A 28 2.26 -3.63 2.91
N LEU A 29 1.38 -2.73 3.36
CA LEU A 29 1.16 -2.47 4.78
C LEU A 29 0.62 -3.71 5.50
N VAL A 30 -0.30 -4.45 4.87
CA VAL A 30 -0.85 -5.71 5.41
C VAL A 30 0.22 -6.79 5.59
N PHE A 31 1.24 -6.83 4.72
CA PHE A 31 2.40 -7.73 4.87
C PHE A 31 3.48 -7.18 5.82
N HIS A 32 3.20 -6.11 6.56
CA HIS A 32 4.15 -5.40 7.42
C HIS A 32 5.43 -4.97 6.71
N LYS A 33 5.34 -4.70 5.40
CA LYS A 33 6.48 -4.27 4.60
C LYS A 33 6.61 -2.75 4.61
N PRO A 34 7.84 -2.22 4.65
CA PRO A 34 8.07 -0.82 4.38
C PRO A 34 7.53 -0.43 2.99
N VAL A 35 6.80 0.68 2.92
CA VAL A 35 6.25 1.21 1.68
C VAL A 35 6.72 2.64 1.50
N VAL A 36 7.26 2.96 0.31
CA VAL A 36 7.66 4.31 -0.07
C VAL A 36 6.88 4.73 -1.30
N LEU A 37 6.15 5.83 -1.18
CA LEU A 37 5.48 6.47 -2.31
C LEU A 37 6.44 7.46 -2.96
N PHE A 38 6.58 7.43 -4.28
CA PHE A 38 7.18 8.55 -5.00
C PHE A 38 6.08 9.46 -5.56
N SER A 39 6.16 10.75 -5.24
CA SER A 39 5.14 11.74 -5.57
C SER A 39 5.67 12.88 -6.46
N PHE A 40 6.79 12.66 -7.13
CA PHE A 40 7.41 13.63 -8.03
C PHE A 40 7.51 13.09 -9.45
N GLU A 41 7.33 13.98 -10.43
CA GLU A 41 7.38 13.62 -11.84
C GLU A 41 8.84 13.41 -12.31
N PRO A 42 9.09 12.42 -13.18
CA PRO A 42 10.36 12.32 -13.89
C PRO A 42 10.52 13.51 -14.84
N LYS A 43 11.74 14.05 -14.94
CA LYS A 43 12.05 15.23 -15.79
C LYS A 43 11.65 15.05 -17.27
N ASP A 44 11.69 13.82 -17.77
CA ASP A 44 11.50 13.50 -19.19
C ASP A 44 10.25 12.62 -19.46
N GLY A 45 9.33 12.50 -18.50
CA GLY A 45 8.16 11.61 -18.62
C GLY A 45 6.86 12.32 -19.01
N LEU A 46 5.81 11.51 -19.21
CA LEU A 46 4.43 11.96 -19.42
C LEU A 46 4.00 12.87 -18.27
N SER A 47 4.01 14.17 -18.53
CA SER A 47 3.69 15.20 -17.54
C SER A 47 2.30 14.98 -16.92
N ASP A 48 2.20 15.23 -15.62
CA ASP A 48 0.93 15.44 -14.90
C ASP A 48 0.12 14.16 -14.62
N THR A 49 0.79 13.02 -14.44
CA THR A 49 0.13 11.77 -14.04
C THR A 49 -0.02 11.71 -12.53
N ILE A 50 1.08 11.98 -11.81
CA ILE A 50 1.15 11.92 -10.34
C ILE A 50 0.30 13.03 -9.74
N GLY A 51 0.37 14.23 -10.32
CA GLY A 51 -0.47 15.37 -9.96
C GLY A 51 -1.96 15.00 -10.00
N LYS A 52 -2.45 14.49 -11.14
CA LYS A 52 -3.85 14.06 -11.29
C LYS A 52 -4.27 13.02 -10.27
N PHE A 53 -3.48 11.97 -10.05
CA PHE A 53 -3.86 10.92 -9.11
C PHE A 53 -3.82 11.36 -7.64
N SER A 54 -2.96 12.33 -7.30
CA SER A 54 -2.92 12.93 -5.96
C SER A 54 -4.20 13.72 -5.62
N THR A 55 -4.93 14.21 -6.63
CA THR A 55 -6.20 14.93 -6.44
C THR A 55 -7.41 14.01 -6.22
N ASN A 56 -7.25 12.68 -6.42
CA ASN A 56 -8.33 11.73 -6.16
C ASN A 56 -8.70 11.77 -4.66
N PRO A 57 -9.97 12.01 -4.28
CA PRO A 57 -10.37 12.14 -2.88
C PRO A 57 -10.02 10.92 -2.01
N HIS A 58 -10.04 9.71 -2.57
CA HIS A 58 -9.69 8.49 -1.85
C HIS A 58 -8.19 8.44 -1.54
N PHE A 59 -7.35 8.78 -2.53
CA PHE A 59 -5.91 8.75 -2.35
C PHE A 59 -5.42 9.95 -1.53
N LYS A 60 -6.06 11.11 -1.68
CA LYS A 60 -5.78 12.28 -0.84
C LYS A 60 -5.95 11.98 0.64
N LYS A 61 -7.02 11.28 1.06
CA LYS A 61 -7.20 10.84 2.45
C LYS A 61 -6.10 9.87 2.93
N PHE A 62 -5.53 9.09 2.02
CA PHE A 62 -4.43 8.19 2.31
C PHE A 62 -3.13 8.96 2.53
N LEU A 63 -2.81 9.91 1.65
CA LEU A 63 -1.66 10.81 1.80
C LEU A 63 -1.78 11.72 3.03
N ASP A 64 -2.94 12.36 3.22
CA ASP A 64 -3.23 13.27 4.34
C ASP A 64 -3.18 12.57 5.71
N SER A 65 -3.10 11.23 5.75
CA SER A 65 -2.86 10.52 7.00
C SER A 65 -1.50 10.85 7.62
N GLY A 66 -0.51 11.22 6.80
CA GLY A 66 0.88 11.45 7.26
C GLY A 66 1.57 10.19 7.82
N LEU A 67 0.94 9.01 7.67
CA LEU A 67 1.44 7.75 8.23
C LEU A 67 2.27 6.94 7.23
N ILE A 68 2.40 7.42 5.98
CA ILE A 68 3.16 6.74 4.92
C ILE A 68 4.29 7.61 4.39
N ALA A 69 5.47 6.99 4.22
CA ALA A 69 6.62 7.65 3.64
C ALA A 69 6.35 8.05 2.20
N THR A 70 6.43 9.35 1.93
CA THR A 70 6.16 9.93 0.62
C THR A 70 7.33 10.81 0.24
N GLY A 71 8.12 10.39 -0.74
CA GLY A 71 9.18 11.22 -1.29
C GLY A 71 8.58 12.25 -2.24
N HIS A 72 8.72 13.54 -1.92
CA HIS A 72 8.28 14.66 -2.78
C HIS A 72 9.36 15.12 -3.75
N ASN A 73 10.57 14.58 -3.61
CA ASN A 73 11.66 14.74 -4.55
C ASN A 73 12.59 13.51 -4.48
N LYS A 74 13.55 13.46 -5.40
CA LYS A 74 14.52 12.36 -5.51
C LYS A 74 15.34 12.16 -4.23
N LEU A 75 15.71 13.22 -3.52
CA LEU A 75 16.55 13.14 -2.32
C LEU A 75 15.76 12.49 -1.17
N GLU A 76 14.58 13.02 -0.86
CA GLU A 76 13.69 12.46 0.16
C GLU A 76 13.34 10.99 -0.12
N PHE A 77 13.05 10.68 -1.39
CA PHE A 77 12.74 9.31 -1.79
C PHE A 77 13.89 8.34 -1.53
N ILE A 78 15.13 8.74 -1.84
CA ILE A 78 16.33 7.93 -1.56
C ILE A 78 16.57 7.83 -0.05
N GLU A 79 16.32 8.89 0.72
CA GLU A 79 16.45 8.87 2.18
C GLU A 79 15.51 7.87 2.83
N TYR A 80 14.23 7.85 2.44
CA TYR A 80 13.27 6.86 2.91
C TYR A 80 13.68 5.43 2.55
N LEU A 81 14.13 5.21 1.31
CA LEU A 81 14.60 3.89 0.87
C LEU A 81 15.78 3.40 1.71
N ASN A 82 16.81 4.24 1.89
CA ASN A 82 17.97 3.88 2.67
C ASN A 82 17.62 3.60 4.14
N THR A 83 16.70 4.40 4.71
CA THR A 83 16.20 4.19 6.07
C THR A 83 15.57 2.81 6.21
N TYR A 84 14.66 2.44 5.31
CA TYR A 84 13.96 1.15 5.39
C TYR A 84 14.78 -0.06 4.98
N LEU A 85 15.76 0.10 4.08
CA LEU A 85 16.72 -0.96 3.77
C LEU A 85 17.68 -1.22 4.94
N LYS A 86 17.99 -0.19 5.75
CA LYS A 86 18.84 -0.32 6.94
C LYS A 86 18.07 -0.82 8.16
N ASP A 87 16.87 -0.31 8.37
CA ASP A 87 15.97 -0.67 9.46
C ASP A 87 14.53 -0.82 8.93
N PRO A 88 14.10 -2.05 8.61
CA PRO A 88 12.73 -2.29 8.14
C PRO A 88 11.68 -2.06 9.23
N THR A 89 12.08 -1.91 10.50
CA THR A 89 11.16 -1.67 11.64
C THR A 89 10.87 -0.19 11.88
N ALA A 90 11.64 0.72 11.26
CA ALA A 90 11.34 2.15 11.28
C ALA A 90 9.90 2.41 10.82
N ASP A 91 9.15 3.29 11.49
CA ASP A 91 7.73 3.59 11.21
C ASP A 91 6.75 2.40 11.26
N LYS A 92 7.13 1.25 11.85
CA LYS A 92 6.25 0.07 11.98
C LYS A 92 4.89 0.41 12.58
N GLU A 93 4.86 1.18 13.67
CA GLU A 93 3.61 1.56 14.34
C GLU A 93 2.68 2.36 13.42
N LYS A 94 3.23 3.33 12.67
CA LYS A 94 2.47 4.11 11.70
C LYS A 94 1.90 3.21 10.60
N ARG A 95 2.68 2.25 10.12
CA ARG A 95 2.23 1.28 9.11
C ARG A 95 1.12 0.39 9.61
N ASP A 96 1.24 -0.14 10.83
CA ASP A 96 0.23 -1.02 11.41
C ASP A 96 -1.10 -0.27 11.64
N GLN A 97 -1.03 0.97 12.13
CA GLN A 97 -2.19 1.85 12.25
C GLN A 97 -2.85 2.12 10.89
N LEU A 98 -2.05 2.39 9.85
CA LEU A 98 -2.54 2.65 8.51
C LEU A 98 -3.14 1.38 7.87
N ALA A 99 -2.54 0.21 8.10
CA ALA A 99 -3.08 -1.08 7.65
C ALA A 99 -4.46 -1.33 8.25
N LEU A 100 -4.63 -1.18 9.56
CA LEU A 100 -5.91 -1.38 10.25
C LEU A 100 -6.97 -0.35 9.83
N ARG A 101 -6.55 0.88 9.51
CA ARG A 101 -7.47 1.92 9.02
C ARG A 101 -8.10 1.57 7.67
N TYR A 102 -7.34 0.94 6.78
CA TYR A 102 -7.78 0.64 5.41
C TYR A 102 -8.15 -0.83 5.18
N ALA A 103 -7.82 -1.73 6.11
CA ALA A 103 -8.15 -3.14 6.06
C ALA A 103 -8.98 -3.55 7.28
N TYR A 104 -10.26 -3.87 7.04
CA TYR A 104 -11.24 -4.13 8.08
C TYR A 104 -10.89 -5.33 9.00
N ARG A 105 -10.45 -6.47 8.45
CA ARG A 105 -9.98 -7.62 9.23
C ARG A 105 -8.85 -8.33 8.49
N LEU A 106 -7.76 -8.60 9.21
CA LEU A 106 -6.58 -9.31 8.71
C LEU A 106 -6.51 -10.75 9.25
N ASP A 107 -7.66 -11.41 9.36
CA ASP A 107 -7.81 -12.77 9.89
C ASP A 107 -7.77 -13.86 8.80
N GLY A 108 -7.63 -13.48 7.53
CA GLY A 108 -7.64 -14.40 6.39
C GLY A 108 -9.01 -14.98 6.03
N LYS A 109 -10.09 -14.58 6.72
CA LYS A 109 -11.42 -15.21 6.61
C LYS A 109 -12.42 -14.42 5.76
N SER A 110 -11.93 -13.56 4.87
CA SER A 110 -12.81 -12.68 4.08
C SER A 110 -13.72 -13.47 3.13
N ALA A 111 -13.20 -14.54 2.54
CA ALA A 111 -13.99 -15.44 1.69
C ALA A 111 -15.09 -16.16 2.49
N GLU A 112 -14.76 -16.66 3.69
CA GLU A 112 -15.74 -17.31 4.59
C GLU A 112 -16.90 -16.36 4.93
N ARG A 113 -16.59 -15.11 5.32
CA ARG A 113 -17.63 -14.11 5.63
C ARG A 113 -18.56 -13.81 4.46
N VAL A 114 -18.01 -13.74 3.25
CA VAL A 114 -18.81 -13.52 2.03
C VAL A 114 -19.70 -14.73 1.77
N ALA A 115 -19.15 -15.95 1.85
CA ALA A 115 -19.92 -17.18 1.68
C ALA A 115 -21.06 -17.29 2.70
N ASP A 116 -20.78 -17.01 3.98
CA ASP A 116 -21.79 -17.02 5.05
C ASP A 116 -22.90 -15.99 4.81
N CYS A 117 -22.58 -14.84 4.23
CA CYS A 117 -23.58 -13.84 3.85
C CYS A 117 -24.49 -14.35 2.73
N LEU A 118 -23.89 -14.92 1.67
CA LEU A 118 -24.62 -15.46 0.52
C LEU A 118 -25.54 -16.63 0.93
N LEU A 119 -25.04 -17.56 1.75
CA LEU A 119 -25.84 -18.69 2.24
C LEU A 119 -27.03 -18.26 3.08
N ARG A 120 -26.89 -17.19 3.89
CA ARG A 120 -28.01 -16.61 4.64
C ARG A 120 -29.09 -16.02 3.74
N VAL A 121 -28.69 -15.29 2.69
CA VAL A 121 -29.64 -14.72 1.72
C VAL A 121 -30.38 -15.80 0.94
N LEU A 122 -29.69 -16.89 0.56
CA LEU A 122 -30.28 -18.00 -0.20
C LEU A 122 -31.16 -18.95 0.64
N SER A 123 -31.01 -18.93 1.96
CA SER A 123 -31.81 -19.74 2.89
C SER A 123 -33.07 -19.01 3.38
N THR A 124 -33.36 -17.83 2.82
CA THR A 124 -34.56 -17.01 3.08
C THR A 124 -35.51 -17.15 1.91
#